data_AF-A0AAD9WRZ7-F1
#
_entry.id   AF-A0AAD9WRZ7-F1
#
_cell.length_a   1.000
_cell.length_b   1.000
_cell.length_c   1.000
_cell.angle_alpha   90.00
_cell.angle_beta   90.00
_cell.angle_gamma   90.00
#
_symmetry.space_group_name_H-M   'P 1'
#
loop_
_entity.id
_entity.type
_entity.pdbx_description
1 polymer ?
#
loop_
_entity_poly.entity_id
_entity_poly.type
_entity_poly.pdbx_seq_one_letter_code
_entity_poly.pdbx_strand_id
1 'polypeptide(L)'
;MDNTVANTTVISYVIRRLNSWQYDGVVLGGNYLLVRCCAHILSLIVSDDLKDLHDSIVAFLNAKKYVKSSPSRLDRFKKAVAHEKIETKGLVVLDVPTRWNSTYLMLKSAEQLRNTFE
;
A
#
# COMPACT_ATOMS: atom_id res chain seq x y z
N MET A 1 -1.44 7.87 4.22
CA MET A 1 -0.46 8.90 4.65
C MET A 1 -0.70 9.11 6.12
N ASP A 2 0.27 8.71 6.92
CA ASP A 2 0.19 8.73 8.37
C ASP A 2 0.76 10.07 8.85
N ASN A 3 -0.08 10.96 9.37
CA ASN A 3 0.38 12.24 9.92
C ASN A 3 0.87 12.00 11.35
N THR A 4 1.95 11.24 11.48
CA THR A 4 2.58 10.85 12.75
C THR A 4 2.85 12.06 13.65
N VAL A 5 3.14 13.22 13.07
CA VAL A 5 3.35 14.49 13.79
C VAL A 5 2.08 14.97 14.48
N ALA A 6 0.93 14.97 13.79
CA ALA A 6 -0.34 15.39 14.39
C ALA A 6 -0.79 14.45 15.51
N ASN A 7 -0.58 13.14 15.36
CA ASN A 7 -0.91 12.15 16.39
C ASN A 7 -0.06 12.36 17.66
N THR A 8 1.22 12.69 17.50
CA THR A 8 2.11 13.04 18.64
C THR A 8 1.61 14.27 19.38
N THR A 9 1.19 15.32 18.66
CA THR A 9 0.62 16.54 19.29
C THR A 9 -0.64 16.24 20.10
N VAL A 10 -1.54 15.39 19.57
CA VAL A 10 -2.76 14.98 20.26
C VAL A 10 -2.44 14.18 21.52
N ILE A 11 -1.52 13.21 21.45
CA ILE A 11 -1.08 12.43 22.62
C ILE A 11 -0.50 13.34 23.69
N SER A 12 0.39 14.28 23.33
CA SER A 12 0.96 15.23 24.29
C SER A 12 -0.11 16.11 24.95
N TYR A 13 -1.11 16.55 24.18
CA TYR A 13 -2.24 17.32 24.72
C TYR A 13 -3.07 16.50 25.71
N VAL A 14 -3.40 15.25 25.37
CA VAL A 14 -4.20 14.35 26.22
C VAL A 14 -3.46 14.03 27.52
N ILE A 15 -2.17 13.68 27.46
CA ILE A 15 -1.33 13.42 28.64
C ILE A 15 -1.30 14.66 29.54
N ARG A 16 -1.07 15.84 28.97
CA ARG A 16 -1.07 17.10 29.72
C ARG A 16 -2.41 17.35 30.41
N ARG A 17 -3.53 17.06 29.74
CA ARG A 17 -4.85 17.31 30.32
C ARG A 17 -5.19 16.33 31.44
N LEU A 18 -4.88 15.05 31.28
CA LEU A 18 -5.09 14.03 32.31
C LEU A 18 -4.27 14.31 33.58
N ASN A 19 -3.00 14.70 33.43
CA ASN A 19 -2.15 15.09 34.57
C ASN A 19 -2.65 16.36 35.29
N SER A 20 -3.39 17.24 34.60
CA SER A 20 -3.99 18.42 35.24
C SER A 20 -5.27 18.10 36.03
N TRP A 21 -5.85 16.92 35.85
CA TRP A 21 -7.02 16.45 36.61
C TRP A 21 -6.63 15.65 37.85
N GLN A 22 -5.49 14.95 37.83
CA GLN A 22 -4.99 14.16 38.96
C GLN A 22 -3.46 14.01 38.89
N TYR A 23 -2.80 14.02 40.06
CA TYR A 23 -1.32 13.94 40.19
C TYR A 23 -0.69 12.68 39.56
N ASP A 24 -1.49 11.62 39.36
CA ASP A 24 -1.12 10.39 38.64
C ASP A 24 -2.21 10.02 37.60
N GLY A 25 -2.70 11.03 36.87
CA GLY A 25 -3.82 10.86 35.94
C GLY A 25 -3.53 9.96 34.73
N VAL A 26 -2.28 9.50 34.55
CA VAL A 26 -1.88 8.64 33.43
C VAL A 26 -0.93 7.54 33.91
N VAL A 27 -1.37 6.29 33.77
CA VAL A 27 -0.58 5.10 34.08
C VAL A 27 0.76 5.14 33.34
N LEU A 28 1.87 4.95 34.09
CA LEU A 28 3.25 4.96 33.56
C LEU A 28 3.59 6.24 32.78
N GLY A 29 3.03 7.39 33.17
CA GLY A 29 3.29 8.69 32.55
C GLY A 29 2.79 8.81 31.10
N GLY A 30 1.94 7.88 30.64
CA GLY A 30 1.44 7.87 29.27
C GLY A 30 2.39 7.31 28.21
N ASN A 31 3.49 6.67 28.62
CA ASN A 31 4.51 6.11 27.72
C ASN A 31 3.99 5.08 26.71
N TYR A 32 2.80 4.49 26.97
CA TYR A 32 2.16 3.49 26.12
C TYR A 32 0.86 3.99 25.47
N LEU A 33 0.54 5.28 25.59
CA LEU A 33 -0.67 5.85 25.06
C LEU A 33 -0.52 6.08 23.55
N LEU A 34 -0.91 5.09 22.75
CA LEU A 34 -0.81 5.12 21.29
C LEU A 34 -2.17 5.44 20.67
N VAL A 35 -2.29 6.60 20.04
CA VAL A 35 -3.43 6.92 19.17
C VAL A 35 -3.10 6.44 17.76
N ARG A 36 -3.38 5.16 17.48
CA ARG A 36 -3.31 4.60 16.12
C ARG A 36 -4.69 4.75 15.49
N CYS A 37 -4.77 5.45 14.36
CA CYS A 37 -5.99 5.42 13.57
C CYS A 37 -6.16 4.02 12.94
N CYS A 38 -7.40 3.58 12.70
CA CYS A 38 -7.66 2.29 12.08
C CYS A 38 -6.93 2.13 10.73
N ALA A 39 -6.80 3.22 9.97
CA ALA A 39 -6.04 3.23 8.72
C ALA A 39 -4.55 2.93 8.90
N HIS A 40 -3.95 3.34 10.02
CA HIS A 40 -2.55 3.02 10.35
C HIS A 40 -2.40 1.55 10.73
N ILE A 41 -3.31 1.01 11.56
CA ILE A 41 -3.30 -0.42 11.94
C ILE A 41 -3.45 -1.29 10.68
N LEU A 42 -4.41 -0.96 9.81
CA LEU A 42 -4.58 -1.65 8.53
C LEU A 42 -3.32 -1.55 7.66
N SER A 43 -2.67 -0.38 7.61
CA SER A 43 -1.42 -0.25 6.85
C SER A 43 -0.29 -1.11 7.42
N LEU A 44 -0.22 -1.31 8.73
CA LEU A 44 0.79 -2.19 9.34
C LEU A 44 0.55 -3.65 9.00
N ILE A 45 -0.69 -4.13 9.11
CA ILE A 45 -1.07 -5.51 8.79
C ILE A 45 -0.77 -5.79 7.31
N VAL A 46 -1.30 -4.96 6.41
CA VAL A 46 -1.10 -5.14 4.97
C VAL A 46 0.37 -5.03 4.59
N SER A 47 1.14 -4.11 5.20
CA SER A 47 2.58 -4.01 4.92
C SER A 47 3.36 -5.24 5.37
N ASP A 48 2.91 -5.95 6.40
CA ASP A 48 3.55 -7.19 6.85
C ASP A 48 3.25 -8.33 5.87
N ASP A 49 1.97 -8.52 5.52
CA ASP A 49 1.52 -9.52 4.55
C ASP A 49 2.15 -9.31 3.16
N LEU A 50 2.37 -8.05 2.74
CA LEU A 50 3.02 -7.74 1.47
C LEU A 50 4.50 -8.15 1.42
N LYS A 51 5.17 -8.37 2.57
CA LYS A 51 6.56 -8.87 2.58
C LYS A 51 6.63 -10.30 2.09
N ASP A 52 5.68 -11.14 2.48
CA ASP A 52 5.62 -12.54 2.04
C ASP A 52 5.35 -12.64 0.52
N LEU A 53 4.66 -11.64 -0.03
CA LEU A 53 4.37 -11.52 -1.46
C LEU A 53 5.44 -10.73 -2.24
N HIS A 54 6.53 -10.30 -1.59
CA HIS A 54 7.50 -9.38 -2.18
C HIS A 54 8.07 -9.87 -3.51
N ASP A 55 8.49 -11.14 -3.58
CA ASP A 55 9.07 -11.70 -4.80
C ASP A 55 8.06 -11.75 -5.96
N SER A 56 6.80 -12.06 -5.66
CA SER A 56 5.72 -12.04 -6.64
C SER A 56 5.45 -10.62 -7.15
N ILE A 57 5.47 -9.63 -6.26
CA ILE A 57 5.33 -8.22 -6.60
C ILE A 57 6.49 -7.78 -7.50
N VAL A 58 7.73 -8.11 -7.14
CA VAL A 58 8.93 -7.80 -7.93
C VAL A 58 8.88 -8.44 -9.32
N ALA A 59 8.46 -9.71 -9.41
CA ALA A 59 8.29 -10.40 -10.68
C ALA A 59 7.29 -9.69 -11.60
N PHE A 60 6.14 -9.26 -11.05
CA PHE A 60 5.15 -8.51 -11.80
C PHE A 60 5.67 -7.13 -12.24
N LEU A 61 6.38 -6.41 -11.38
CA LEU A 61 7.02 -5.14 -11.72
C LEU A 61 8.04 -5.30 -12.84
N ASN A 62 8.80 -6.39 -12.84
CA ASN A 62 9.74 -6.73 -13.90
C ASN A 62 9.03 -7.06 -15.22
N ALA A 63 7.94 -7.83 -15.18
CA ALA A 63 7.12 -8.12 -16.37
C ALA A 63 6.53 -6.83 -16.96
N LYS A 64 6.02 -5.94 -16.12
CA LYS A 64 5.56 -4.60 -16.52
C LYS A 64 6.68 -3.80 -17.19
N LYS A 65 7.87 -3.78 -16.58
CA LYS A 65 9.04 -3.07 -17.12
C LYS A 65 9.43 -3.64 -18.48
N TYR A 66 9.38 -4.96 -18.62
CA TYR A 66 9.65 -5.66 -19.87
C TYR A 66 8.64 -5.28 -20.98
N VAL A 67 7.34 -5.33 -20.69
CA VAL A 67 6.30 -4.94 -21.66
C VAL A 67 6.48 -3.49 -22.12
N LYS A 68 6.87 -2.60 -21.22
CA LYS A 68 7.09 -1.17 -21.52
C LYS A 68 8.48 -0.85 -22.08
N SER A 69 9.41 -1.81 -22.15
CA SER A 69 10.79 -1.52 -22.52
C SER A 69 10.97 -1.21 -24.01
N SER A 70 10.02 -1.57 -24.88
CA SER A 70 10.04 -1.22 -26.30
C SER A 70 8.62 -1.07 -26.87
N PRO A 71 8.44 -0.24 -27.92
CA PRO A 71 7.17 -0.12 -28.62
C PRO A 71 6.65 -1.45 -29.18
N SER A 72 7.54 -2.31 -29.69
CA SER A 72 7.20 -3.62 -30.25
C SER A 72 6.67 -4.60 -29.20
N ARG A 73 7.28 -4.65 -28.01
CA ARG A 73 6.81 -5.48 -26.89
C ARG A 73 5.45 -4.99 -26.39
N LEU A 74 5.29 -3.68 -26.29
CA LEU A 74 4.02 -3.07 -25.91
C LEU A 74 2.90 -3.39 -26.92
N ASP A 75 3.19 -3.30 -28.22
CA ASP A 75 2.22 -3.62 -29.27
C ASP A 75 1.81 -5.10 -29.23
N ARG A 76 2.79 -6.01 -29.06
CA ARG A 76 2.53 -7.44 -28.91
C ARG A 76 1.65 -7.73 -27.68
N PHE A 77 1.93 -7.07 -26.56
CA PHE A 77 1.12 -7.21 -25.35
C PHE A 77 -0.31 -6.71 -25.55
N LYS A 78 -0.50 -5.55 -26.20
CA LYS A 78 -1.84 -5.04 -26.53
C LYS A 78 -2.64 -6.01 -27.40
N LYS A 79 -2.00 -6.67 -28.36
CA LYS A 79 -2.62 -7.71 -29.19
C LYS A 79 -3.06 -8.92 -28.35
N ALA A 80 -2.23 -9.36 -27.41
CA ALA A 80 -2.60 -10.45 -26.49
C ALA A 80 -3.79 -10.06 -25.59
N VAL A 81 -3.79 -8.85 -25.02
CA VAL A 81 -4.91 -8.32 -24.24
C VAL A 81 -6.22 -8.29 -25.06
N ALA A 82 -6.13 -7.87 -26.33
CA ALA A 82 -7.27 -7.84 -27.24
C ALA A 82 -7.76 -9.26 -27.59
N HIS A 83 -6.85 -10.22 -27.77
CA HIS A 83 -7.18 -11.63 -28.02
C HIS A 83 -7.96 -12.23 -26.84
N GLU A 84 -7.52 -11.97 -25.62
CA GLU A 84 -8.16 -12.41 -24.39
C GLU A 84 -9.46 -11.65 -24.04
N LYS A 85 -9.85 -10.65 -24.87
CA LYS A 85 -11.05 -9.81 -24.68
C LYS A 85 -11.11 -9.13 -23.32
N ILE A 86 -9.96 -8.78 -22.75
CA ILE A 86 -9.89 -8.15 -21.44
C ILE A 86 -10.19 -6.66 -21.58
N GLU A 87 -11.32 -6.21 -21.04
CA GLU A 87 -11.67 -4.80 -20.90
C GLU A 87 -10.82 -4.13 -19.80
N THR A 88 -9.55 -3.82 -20.10
CA THR A 88 -8.67 -3.11 -19.17
C THR A 88 -8.61 -1.61 -19.49
N LYS A 89 -8.99 -0.78 -18.51
CA LYS A 89 -8.97 0.70 -18.61
C LYS A 89 -7.56 1.32 -18.55
N GLY A 90 -6.49 0.52 -18.40
CA GLY A 90 -5.15 1.06 -18.30
C GLY A 90 -4.06 0.01 -18.29
N LEU A 91 -2.94 0.34 -18.96
CA LEU A 91 -1.74 -0.47 -19.03
C LEU A 91 -0.95 -0.36 -17.72
N VAL A 92 -1.30 -1.25 -16.79
CA VAL A 92 -0.58 -1.58 -15.56
C VAL A 92 -0.33 -0.37 -14.65
N VAL A 93 -1.17 -0.26 -13.61
CA VAL A 93 -1.10 0.79 -12.56
C VAL A 93 0.31 0.89 -11.97
N LEU A 94 0.78 2.13 -11.74
CA LEU A 94 2.07 2.40 -11.10
C LEU A 94 2.03 1.88 -9.66
N ASP A 95 3.02 1.06 -9.29
CA ASP A 95 3.20 0.70 -7.89
C ASP A 95 4.01 1.80 -7.21
N VAL A 96 3.61 2.12 -5.99
CA VAL A 96 4.33 3.02 -5.09
C VAL A 96 4.56 2.19 -3.84
N PRO A 97 5.77 1.62 -3.65
CA PRO A 97 6.03 0.61 -2.62
C PRO A 97 5.71 1.06 -1.19
N THR A 98 5.69 2.38 -0.96
CA THR A 98 5.37 2.98 0.34
C THR A 98 3.86 3.16 0.58
N ARG A 99 3.00 2.74 -0.36
CA ARG A 99 1.54 2.90 -0.29
C ARG A 99 0.84 1.61 -0.73
N TRP A 100 0.36 0.84 0.24
CA TRP A 100 -0.35 -0.42 0.00
C TRP A 100 -1.53 -0.30 -0.99
N ASN A 101 -2.22 0.84 -1.03
CA ASN A 101 -3.30 1.10 -2.00
C ASN A 101 -2.82 0.98 -3.45
N SER A 102 -1.59 1.42 -3.74
CA SER A 102 -0.98 1.34 -5.08
C SER A 102 -0.68 -0.10 -5.45
N THR A 103 -0.11 -0.85 -4.50
CA THR A 103 0.19 -2.27 -4.65
C THR A 103 -1.08 -3.09 -4.83
N TYR A 104 -2.15 -2.80 -4.09
CA TYR A 104 -3.46 -3.41 -4.27
C TYR A 104 -4.02 -3.19 -5.68
N LEU A 105 -4.02 -1.95 -6.17
CA LEU A 105 -4.50 -1.65 -7.53
C LEU A 105 -3.63 -2.31 -8.60
N MET A 106 -2.32 -2.40 -8.37
CA MET A 106 -1.40 -3.12 -9.24
C MET A 106 -1.74 -4.61 -9.29
N LEU A 107 -1.88 -5.27 -8.14
CA LEU A 107 -2.22 -6.70 -8.05
C LEU A 107 -3.60 -7.00 -8.65
N LYS A 108 -4.60 -6.15 -8.39
CA LYS A 108 -5.92 -6.27 -9.01
C LYS A 108 -5.85 -6.17 -10.54
N SER A 109 -4.98 -5.32 -11.07
CA SER A 109 -4.75 -5.24 -12.51
C SER A 109 -3.99 -6.46 -13.04
N ALA A 110 -3.03 -6.98 -12.26
CA ALA A 110 -2.26 -8.17 -12.60
C ALA A 110 -3.16 -9.40 -12.75
N GLU A 111 -4.10 -9.59 -11.82
CA GLU A 111 -5.08 -10.67 -11.85
C GLU A 111 -5.91 -10.65 -13.13
N GLN A 112 -6.39 -9.47 -13.54
CA GLN A 112 -7.14 -9.30 -14.79
C GLN A 112 -6.31 -9.61 -16.04
N LEU A 113 -4.99 -9.39 -15.97
CA LEU A 113 -4.07 -9.59 -17.09
C LEU A 113 -3.40 -10.96 -17.07
N ARG A 114 -3.70 -11.84 -16.11
CA ARG A 114 -3.00 -13.12 -15.90
C ARG A 114 -2.89 -13.94 -17.19
N ASN A 115 -3.98 -14.07 -17.93
CA ASN A 115 -4.05 -14.88 -19.15
C ASN A 115 -3.27 -14.28 -20.34
N THR A 116 -2.82 -13.03 -20.25
CA THR A 116 -2.02 -12.38 -21.32
C THR A 116 -0.52 -12.62 -21.19
N PHE A 117 -0.09 -13.24 -20.08
CA PHE A 117 1.29 -13.56 -19.78
C PHE A 117 1.62 -15.06 -19.95
N GLU A 118 0.63 -15.89 -20.29
CA GLU A 118 0.82 -17.29 -20.73
C GLU A 118 1.22 -17.36 -22.21
#